data_AF-A0A975MZP7-F1
#
_entry.id   AF-A0A975MZP7-F1
#
_cell.length_a   1.000
_cell.length_b   1.000
_cell.length_c   1.000
_cell.angle_alpha   90.00
_cell.angle_beta   90.00
_cell.angle_gamma   90.00
#
_symmetry.space_group_name_H-M   'P 1'
#
loop_
_entity.id
_entity.type
_entity.pdbx_description
1 polymer ?
#
loop_
_entity_poly.entity_id
_entity_poly.type
_entity_poly.pdbx_seq_one_letter_code
_entity_poly.pdbx_strand_id
1 'polypeptide(L)'
;MTTLTTTTDSSAGTDLAAGEYWVEFVPAVRAEPHQVSFPAVVEPRRRDGLWVRPRLRREVAEAVCEWLNLVYPAAPDWYPLARFEDDDVLVVLTGEAAHQRHEIALGEDGRYPLGELGRWFLSSPTRTRDRVHRQVEVLRDDERHHPRPGETVVTCDPANLPVSGFPARIDTRPGRPWVPVFRPEIAEAVAVWCAANHDTFPDEHPQVYFDGDTLVHVHQHWRSLDGYLPWRIHPDPDGNYRIDRDEEWAFQAVSEKSEGAVHPAATTPEGGRRARSGSSA
;
A
#
# COMPACT_ATOMS: atom_id res chain seq x y z
N MET A 1 -1.57 -32.48 13.79
CA MET A 1 -0.58 -31.47 13.36
C MET A 1 0.01 -31.95 12.06
N THR A 2 -0.55 -31.47 10.96
CA THR A 2 -0.14 -31.85 9.61
C THR A 2 0.70 -30.70 9.08
N THR A 3 1.95 -31.00 8.79
CA THR A 3 2.97 -30.08 8.32
C THR A 3 2.53 -29.48 6.98
N LEU A 4 2.30 -28.17 6.97
CA LEU A 4 2.09 -27.37 5.75
C LEU A 4 3.31 -27.56 4.86
N THR A 5 3.15 -28.38 3.83
CA THR A 5 4.11 -28.45 2.74
C THR A 5 3.73 -27.29 1.85
N THR A 6 4.57 -26.26 1.87
CA THR A 6 4.56 -25.11 0.97
C THR A 6 4.19 -25.54 -0.43
N THR A 7 3.06 -25.04 -0.91
CA THR A 7 2.70 -25.03 -2.32
C THR A 7 3.92 -24.52 -3.08
N THR A 8 4.40 -25.35 -3.99
CA THR A 8 5.52 -25.09 -4.88
C THR A 8 5.43 -23.66 -5.44
N ASP A 9 6.52 -22.90 -5.33
CA ASP A 9 6.74 -21.61 -5.99
C ASP A 9 6.59 -21.76 -7.51
N SER A 10 5.36 -21.80 -8.01
CA SER A 10 5.07 -21.60 -9.42
C SER A 10 4.93 -20.10 -9.67
N SER A 11 6.05 -19.39 -9.59
CA SER A 11 6.15 -17.94 -9.79
C SER A 11 5.76 -17.49 -11.21
N ALA A 12 5.69 -18.38 -12.20
CA ALA A 12 5.47 -18.02 -13.59
C ALA A 12 4.03 -17.57 -13.92
N GLY A 13 3.06 -17.80 -13.03
CA GLY A 13 1.63 -17.57 -13.30
C GLY A 13 1.04 -16.32 -12.64
N THR A 14 1.73 -15.69 -11.70
CA THR A 14 1.15 -14.69 -10.78
C THR A 14 1.73 -13.28 -10.91
N ASP A 15 2.71 -13.05 -11.79
CA ASP A 15 3.20 -11.68 -12.03
C ASP A 15 2.16 -10.84 -12.80
N LEU A 16 2.21 -9.52 -12.59
CA LEU A 16 1.36 -8.57 -13.31
C LEU A 16 1.77 -8.53 -14.79
N ALA A 17 0.81 -8.78 -15.68
CA ALA A 17 0.94 -8.43 -17.09
C ALA A 17 0.62 -6.93 -17.31
N ALA A 18 0.95 -6.43 -18.50
CA ALA A 18 0.66 -5.04 -18.88
C ALA A 18 -0.83 -4.71 -18.72
N GLY A 19 -1.13 -3.66 -17.95
CA GLY A 19 -2.50 -3.21 -17.66
C GLY A 19 -3.22 -4.00 -16.56
N GLU A 20 -2.55 -4.96 -15.91
CA GLU A 20 -3.09 -5.65 -14.75
C GLU A 20 -2.79 -4.90 -13.45
N TYR A 21 -3.66 -5.13 -12.46
CA TYR A 21 -3.56 -4.64 -11.10
C TYR A 21 -3.84 -5.79 -10.13
N TRP A 22 -3.29 -5.69 -8.93
CA TRP A 22 -3.62 -6.63 -7.87
C TRP A 22 -5.04 -6.40 -7.37
N VAL A 23 -5.83 -7.47 -7.34
CA VAL A 23 -7.16 -7.49 -6.73
C VAL A 23 -7.26 -8.59 -5.70
N GLU A 24 -7.97 -8.34 -4.61
CA GLU A 24 -8.19 -9.31 -3.54
C GLU A 24 -9.67 -9.66 -3.45
N PHE A 25 -9.95 -10.95 -3.22
CA PHE A 25 -11.31 -11.45 -2.99
C PHE A 25 -11.64 -11.44 -1.50
N VAL A 26 -12.70 -10.72 -1.11
CA VAL A 26 -13.08 -10.55 0.30
C VAL A 26 -14.35 -11.33 0.63
N PRO A 27 -14.32 -12.30 1.55
CA PRO A 27 -15.53 -12.82 2.17
C PRO A 27 -16.11 -11.80 3.16
N ALA A 28 -17.42 -11.85 3.39
CA ALA A 28 -18.17 -10.79 4.08
C ALA A 28 -17.85 -10.58 5.59
N VAL A 29 -16.94 -11.34 6.22
CA VAL A 29 -16.50 -11.11 7.61
C VAL A 29 -14.97 -11.10 7.70
N ARG A 30 -14.44 -10.02 8.27
CA ARG A 30 -13.03 -9.84 8.64
C ARG A 30 -12.66 -10.85 9.74
N ALA A 31 -12.17 -12.00 9.35
CA ALA A 31 -11.30 -12.83 10.17
C ALA A 31 -10.18 -13.28 9.24
N GLU A 32 -8.94 -12.90 9.53
CA GLU A 32 -7.78 -13.38 8.77
C GLU A 32 -7.87 -14.90 8.64
N PRO A 33 -7.61 -15.43 7.44
CA PRO A 33 -6.29 -16.07 7.39
C PRO A 33 -5.48 -15.92 6.10
N HIS A 34 -6.00 -15.41 4.97
CA HIS A 34 -5.26 -15.50 3.68
C HIS A 34 -5.52 -14.33 2.72
N GLN A 35 -4.83 -13.19 2.94
CA GLN A 35 -4.72 -12.04 2.00
C GLN A 35 -3.98 -12.46 0.72
N VAL A 36 -4.67 -13.18 -0.17
CA VAL A 36 -4.16 -13.54 -1.49
C VAL A 36 -4.75 -12.59 -2.51
N SER A 37 -3.84 -11.90 -3.20
CA SER A 37 -4.17 -11.03 -4.31
C SER A 37 -3.85 -11.71 -5.63
N PHE A 38 -4.63 -11.37 -6.64
CA PHE A 38 -4.57 -11.94 -7.98
C PHE A 38 -4.41 -10.84 -9.02
N PRO A 39 -3.59 -11.02 -10.08
CA PRO A 39 -3.51 -10.09 -11.19
C PRO A 39 -4.82 -10.03 -11.99
N ALA A 40 -5.33 -8.83 -12.25
CA ALA A 40 -6.53 -8.65 -13.05
C ALA A 40 -6.49 -7.37 -13.87
N VAL A 41 -7.12 -7.40 -15.05
CA VAL A 41 -7.60 -6.16 -15.65
C VAL A 41 -8.85 -5.73 -14.89
N VAL A 42 -8.93 -4.46 -14.53
CA VAL A 42 -10.07 -3.91 -13.80
C VAL A 42 -10.96 -3.13 -14.75
N GLU A 43 -12.23 -3.49 -14.82
CA GLU A 43 -13.19 -2.72 -15.62
C GLU A 43 -13.36 -1.30 -15.06
N PRO A 44 -13.59 -0.29 -15.91
CA PRO A 44 -13.79 1.09 -15.45
C PRO A 44 -14.96 1.23 -14.48
N ARG A 45 -16.04 0.47 -14.70
CA ARG A 45 -17.25 0.54 -13.88
C ARG A 45 -17.10 -0.33 -12.62
N ARG A 46 -17.42 0.24 -11.45
CA ARG A 46 -17.53 -0.50 -10.19
C ARG A 46 -18.78 -1.36 -10.14
N ARG A 47 -18.71 -2.45 -9.37
CA ARG A 47 -19.88 -3.26 -9.05
C ARG A 47 -20.80 -2.47 -8.11
N ASP A 48 -20.23 -1.99 -7.01
CA ASP A 48 -20.86 -1.09 -6.03
C ASP A 48 -19.77 -0.53 -5.09
N GLY A 49 -19.73 0.79 -4.88
CA GLY A 49 -18.73 1.46 -4.03
C GLY A 49 -17.28 1.03 -4.33
N LEU A 50 -16.63 0.41 -3.34
CA LEU A 50 -15.23 -0.03 -3.40
C LEU A 50 -15.01 -1.27 -4.28
N TRP A 51 -16.09 -1.95 -4.69
CA TRP A 51 -15.99 -3.26 -5.34
C TRP A 51 -15.68 -3.11 -6.83
N VAL A 52 -14.54 -3.64 -7.24
CA VAL A 52 -14.11 -3.67 -8.63
C VAL A 52 -14.67 -4.87 -9.38
N ARG A 53 -14.64 -4.79 -10.70
CA ARG A 53 -15.03 -5.88 -11.61
C ARG A 53 -13.78 -6.41 -12.30
N PRO A 54 -13.13 -7.47 -11.78
CA PRO A 54 -11.92 -7.99 -12.39
C PRO A 54 -12.21 -8.91 -13.58
N ARG A 55 -11.27 -8.89 -14.52
CA ARG A 55 -11.18 -9.80 -15.67
C ARG A 55 -9.86 -10.54 -15.62
N LEU A 56 -9.92 -11.84 -15.36
CA LEU A 56 -8.75 -12.68 -15.09
C LEU A 56 -8.32 -13.42 -16.35
N ARG A 57 -7.02 -13.46 -16.64
CA ARG A 57 -6.49 -14.43 -17.62
C ARG A 57 -6.60 -15.85 -17.07
N ARG A 58 -6.52 -16.84 -17.95
CA ARG A 58 -6.79 -18.25 -17.61
C ARG A 58 -6.01 -18.74 -16.41
N GLU A 59 -4.70 -18.51 -16.40
CA GLU A 59 -3.80 -19.04 -15.37
C GLU A 59 -4.12 -18.43 -13.99
N VAL A 60 -4.57 -17.16 -13.98
CA VAL A 60 -4.97 -16.49 -12.73
C VAL A 60 -6.33 -16.99 -12.27
N ALA A 61 -7.26 -17.24 -13.18
CA ALA A 61 -8.56 -17.82 -12.83
C ALA A 61 -8.41 -19.24 -12.26
N GLU A 62 -7.47 -20.04 -12.75
CA GLU A 62 -7.08 -21.33 -12.17
C GLU A 62 -6.52 -21.18 -10.76
N ALA A 63 -5.60 -20.24 -10.54
CA ALA A 63 -5.06 -19.94 -9.21
C ALA A 63 -6.17 -19.50 -8.22
N VAL A 64 -7.14 -18.70 -8.67
CA VAL A 64 -8.32 -18.33 -7.87
C VAL A 64 -9.14 -19.58 -7.52
N CYS A 65 -9.36 -20.50 -8.47
CA CYS A 65 -10.10 -21.75 -8.19
C CYS A 65 -9.41 -22.62 -7.16
N GLU A 66 -8.10 -22.82 -7.31
CA GLU A 66 -7.30 -23.60 -6.37
C GLU A 66 -7.35 -23.00 -4.96
N TRP A 67 -7.18 -21.68 -4.86
CA TRP A 67 -7.26 -20.97 -3.59
C TRP A 67 -8.65 -21.08 -2.97
N LEU A 68 -9.72 -20.85 -3.73
CA LEU A 68 -11.10 -20.97 -3.25
C LEU A 68 -11.40 -22.37 -2.70
N ASN A 69 -10.99 -23.42 -3.43
CA ASN A 69 -11.18 -24.80 -3.00
C ASN A 69 -10.31 -25.18 -1.79
N LEU A 70 -9.15 -24.53 -1.61
CA LEU A 70 -8.31 -24.70 -0.44
C LEU A 70 -8.96 -24.11 0.83
N VAL A 71 -9.56 -22.93 0.72
CA VAL A 71 -10.18 -22.23 1.87
C VAL A 71 -11.61 -22.68 2.16
N TYR A 72 -12.32 -23.21 1.16
CA TYR A 72 -13.72 -23.65 1.29
C TYR A 72 -13.97 -24.60 2.47
N PRO A 73 -13.19 -25.68 2.71
CA PRO A 73 -13.46 -26.62 3.80
C PRO A 73 -13.37 -25.98 5.20
N ALA A 74 -12.61 -24.90 5.35
CA ALA A 74 -12.48 -24.20 6.61
C ALA A 74 -13.64 -23.22 6.87
N ALA A 75 -14.26 -22.71 5.80
CA ALA A 75 -15.25 -21.64 5.87
C ALA A 75 -16.25 -21.69 4.68
N PRO A 76 -17.06 -22.75 4.57
CA PRO A 76 -17.91 -23.00 3.40
C PRO A 76 -19.08 -21.99 3.24
N ASP A 77 -19.45 -21.30 4.33
CA ASP A 77 -20.46 -20.25 4.30
C ASP A 77 -19.94 -18.93 3.70
N TRP A 78 -18.61 -18.80 3.61
CA TRP A 78 -17.92 -17.55 3.26
C TRP A 78 -17.23 -17.60 1.91
N TYR A 79 -16.77 -18.77 1.50
CA TYR A 79 -16.08 -18.97 0.23
C TYR A 79 -16.90 -19.88 -0.68
N PRO A 80 -16.95 -19.60 -2.00
CA PRO A 80 -17.52 -20.53 -2.96
C PRO A 80 -16.56 -21.68 -3.30
N LEU A 81 -17.11 -22.76 -3.88
CA LEU A 81 -16.32 -23.74 -4.63
C LEU A 81 -16.18 -23.24 -6.07
N ALA A 82 -15.06 -23.56 -6.71
CA ALA A 82 -14.84 -23.20 -8.11
C ALA A 82 -14.10 -24.30 -8.86
N ARG A 83 -14.45 -24.51 -10.13
CA ARG A 83 -13.78 -25.48 -11.00
C ARG A 83 -13.96 -25.11 -12.46
N PHE A 84 -13.06 -25.58 -13.30
CA PHE A 84 -13.25 -25.53 -14.74
C PHE A 84 -14.01 -26.75 -15.25
N GLU A 85 -14.94 -26.51 -16.16
CA GLU A 85 -15.67 -27.52 -16.94
C GLU A 85 -15.53 -27.18 -18.43
N ASP A 86 -15.62 -28.19 -19.28
CA ASP A 86 -15.57 -28.06 -20.76
C ASP A 86 -14.39 -27.20 -21.27
N ASP A 87 -13.23 -27.38 -20.63
CA ASP A 87 -11.96 -26.67 -20.85
C ASP A 87 -11.96 -25.15 -20.68
N ASP A 88 -13.04 -24.42 -20.95
CA ASP A 88 -13.10 -22.95 -21.00
C ASP A 88 -14.24 -22.30 -20.19
N VAL A 89 -14.99 -23.10 -19.40
CA VAL A 89 -16.06 -22.58 -18.55
C VAL A 89 -15.65 -22.64 -17.09
N LEU A 90 -15.50 -21.47 -16.46
CA LEU A 90 -15.32 -21.39 -15.01
C LEU A 90 -16.68 -21.51 -14.34
N VAL A 91 -16.86 -22.59 -13.58
CA VAL A 91 -18.04 -22.82 -12.75
C VAL A 91 -17.75 -22.40 -11.31
N VAL A 92 -18.56 -21.51 -10.76
CA VAL A 92 -18.51 -21.10 -9.35
C VAL A 92 -19.81 -21.49 -8.67
N LEU A 93 -19.70 -22.17 -7.53
CA LEU A 93 -20.83 -22.65 -6.75
C LEU A 93 -20.94 -21.82 -5.45
N THR A 94 -22.01 -21.05 -5.32
CA THR A 94 -22.26 -20.13 -4.20
C THR A 94 -23.49 -20.55 -3.38
N GLY A 95 -23.73 -19.84 -2.26
CA GLY A 95 -24.89 -20.06 -1.40
C GLY A 95 -24.71 -21.21 -0.41
N GLU A 96 -25.71 -21.41 0.45
CA GLU A 96 -25.68 -22.47 1.47
C GLU A 96 -25.45 -23.84 0.79
N ALA A 97 -24.41 -24.55 1.24
CA ALA A 97 -23.99 -25.82 0.67
C ALA A 97 -23.75 -25.81 -0.86
N ALA A 98 -23.33 -24.66 -1.42
CA ALA A 98 -22.89 -24.52 -2.81
C ALA A 98 -23.96 -24.88 -3.87
N HIS A 99 -25.23 -24.58 -3.60
CA HIS A 99 -26.35 -24.94 -4.48
C HIS A 99 -26.56 -23.99 -5.68
N GLN A 100 -26.04 -22.75 -5.63
CA GLN A 100 -26.20 -21.80 -6.72
C GLN A 100 -25.03 -21.94 -7.69
N ARG A 101 -25.33 -22.34 -8.92
CA ARG A 101 -24.34 -22.52 -9.97
C ARG A 101 -24.25 -21.27 -10.84
N HIS A 102 -23.02 -20.77 -11.02
CA HIS A 102 -22.69 -19.69 -11.93
C HIS A 102 -21.70 -20.19 -12.97
N GLU A 103 -22.02 -20.01 -14.24
CA GLU A 103 -21.15 -20.37 -15.36
C GLU A 103 -20.56 -19.09 -15.95
N ILE A 104 -19.24 -19.03 -16.00
CA ILE A 104 -18.48 -17.89 -16.48
C ILE A 104 -17.69 -18.34 -17.69
N ALA A 105 -18.18 -17.95 -18.86
CA ALA A 105 -17.46 -18.16 -20.11
C ALA A 105 -16.28 -17.18 -20.24
N LEU A 106 -15.28 -17.60 -21.00
CA LEU A 106 -14.21 -16.73 -21.45
C LEU A 106 -14.78 -15.55 -22.25
N GLY A 107 -14.41 -14.32 -21.87
CA GLY A 107 -14.80 -13.12 -22.59
C GLY A 107 -14.09 -12.96 -23.93
N GLU A 108 -14.57 -12.05 -24.77
CA GLU A 108 -13.98 -11.74 -26.10
C GLU A 108 -12.51 -11.29 -26.03
N ASP A 109 -12.09 -10.75 -24.88
CA ASP A 109 -10.72 -10.33 -24.59
C ASP A 109 -9.83 -11.47 -24.06
N GLY A 110 -10.32 -12.71 -24.08
CA GLY A 110 -9.59 -13.87 -23.58
C GLY A 110 -9.47 -13.90 -22.05
N ARG A 111 -10.40 -13.24 -21.33
CA ARG A 111 -10.38 -13.15 -19.86
C ARG A 111 -11.73 -13.52 -19.26
N TYR A 112 -11.71 -14.13 -18.08
CA TYR A 112 -12.88 -14.50 -17.31
C TYR A 112 -13.42 -13.29 -16.54
N PRO A 113 -14.66 -12.83 -16.80
CA PRO A 113 -15.25 -11.70 -16.07
C PRO A 113 -15.84 -12.17 -14.73
N LEU A 114 -15.13 -11.91 -13.63
CA LEU A 114 -15.58 -12.29 -12.28
C LEU A 114 -16.27 -11.13 -11.54
N GLY A 115 -16.51 -10.00 -12.21
CA GLY A 115 -17.04 -8.79 -11.57
C GLY A 115 -18.42 -8.90 -10.94
N GLU A 116 -19.23 -9.87 -11.35
CA GLU A 116 -20.55 -10.13 -10.73
C GLU A 116 -20.47 -11.12 -9.56
N LEU A 117 -19.33 -11.78 -9.35
CA LEU A 117 -19.15 -12.79 -8.30
C LEU A 117 -18.33 -12.24 -7.15
N GLY A 118 -18.90 -12.28 -5.95
CA GLY A 118 -18.24 -11.83 -4.71
C GLY A 118 -17.72 -10.39 -4.73
N ARG A 119 -16.93 -10.04 -3.71
CA ARG A 119 -16.46 -8.68 -3.49
C ARG A 119 -14.97 -8.61 -3.76
N TRP A 120 -14.60 -7.90 -4.81
CA TRP A 120 -13.21 -7.69 -5.20
C TRP A 120 -12.81 -6.24 -4.93
N PHE A 121 -11.61 -5.97 -4.46
CA PHE A 121 -11.11 -4.60 -4.36
C PHE A 121 -9.66 -4.51 -4.83
N LEU A 122 -9.22 -3.31 -5.22
CA LEU A 122 -7.82 -3.03 -5.55
C LEU A 122 -6.94 -3.24 -4.31
N SER A 123 -5.91 -4.07 -4.45
CA SER A 123 -5.02 -4.44 -3.34
C SER A 123 -3.55 -4.27 -3.74
N SER A 124 -2.66 -4.82 -2.91
CA SER A 124 -1.24 -4.96 -3.17
C SER A 124 -0.90 -6.44 -3.41
N PRO A 125 0.33 -6.81 -3.85
CA PRO A 125 0.66 -8.21 -4.05
C PRO A 125 0.45 -9.04 -2.78
N THR A 126 0.27 -10.35 -2.93
CA THR A 126 0.04 -11.28 -1.81
C THR A 126 1.08 -11.13 -0.72
N ARG A 127 0.62 -11.15 0.54
CA ARG A 127 1.49 -11.08 1.71
C ARG A 127 2.07 -12.46 2.00
N THR A 128 3.33 -12.68 1.61
CA THR A 128 4.07 -13.92 1.90
C THR A 128 5.01 -13.72 3.09
N ARG A 129 5.40 -14.82 3.73
CA ARG A 129 6.38 -14.79 4.83
C ARG A 129 7.70 -14.15 4.39
N ASP A 130 8.18 -14.49 3.20
CA ASP A 130 9.43 -13.96 2.65
C ASP A 130 9.33 -12.46 2.38
N ARG A 131 8.17 -12.00 1.89
CA ARG A 131 7.93 -10.56 1.72
C ARG A 131 7.93 -9.83 3.04
N VAL A 132 7.29 -10.38 4.07
CA VAL A 132 7.31 -9.78 5.42
C VAL A 132 8.73 -9.73 5.97
N HIS A 133 9.53 -10.78 5.82
CA HIS A 133 10.94 -10.77 6.25
C HIS A 133 11.75 -9.71 5.50
N ARG A 134 11.62 -9.62 4.18
CA ARG A 134 12.29 -8.59 3.38
C ARG A 134 11.87 -7.18 3.79
N GLN A 135 10.58 -6.95 4.05
CA GLN A 135 10.08 -5.67 4.54
C GLN A 135 10.74 -5.29 5.88
N VAL A 136 10.86 -6.25 6.80
CA VAL A 136 11.54 -6.03 8.08
C VAL A 136 13.03 -5.73 7.90
N GLU A 137 13.71 -6.38 6.96
CA GLU A 137 15.11 -6.09 6.64
C GLU A 137 15.29 -4.67 6.10
N VAL A 138 14.42 -4.25 5.17
CA VAL A 138 14.45 -2.89 4.60
C VAL A 138 14.27 -1.82 5.68
N LEU A 139 13.33 -2.01 6.62
CA LEU A 139 13.07 -1.04 7.70
C LEU A 139 14.14 -1.04 8.81
N ARG A 140 15.00 -2.05 8.86
CA ARG A 140 16.11 -2.15 9.85
C ARG A 140 17.43 -1.63 9.30
N ASP A 141 17.48 -1.26 8.03
CA ASP A 141 18.68 -0.76 7.39
C ASP A 141 18.93 0.70 7.78
N ASP A 142 19.73 0.91 8.83
CA ASP A 142 20.05 2.22 9.39
C ASP A 142 20.61 3.20 8.34
N GLU A 143 21.33 2.71 7.31
CA GLU A 143 21.87 3.54 6.21
C GLU A 143 20.76 4.22 5.39
N ARG A 144 19.53 3.71 5.44
CA ARG A 144 18.35 4.30 4.79
C ARG A 144 17.76 5.47 5.58
N HIS A 145 18.17 5.69 6.82
CA HIS A 145 17.72 6.82 7.62
C HIS A 145 18.70 8.00 7.62
N HIS A 146 19.91 7.82 7.09
CA HIS A 146 20.93 8.86 7.06
C HIS A 146 20.91 9.67 5.75
N PRO A 147 20.75 11.02 5.83
CA PRO A 147 20.75 11.87 4.65
C PRO A 147 22.14 12.02 4.02
N ARG A 148 22.18 11.94 2.70
CA ARG A 148 23.36 12.30 1.87
C ARG A 148 23.44 13.82 1.70
N PRO A 149 24.60 14.38 1.28
CA PRO A 149 24.70 15.81 0.98
C PRO A 149 23.62 16.28 0.01
N GLY A 150 22.81 17.26 0.43
CA GLY A 150 21.68 17.79 -0.36
C GLY A 150 20.33 17.13 -0.09
N GLU A 151 20.27 16.11 0.77
CA GLU A 151 19.02 15.52 1.26
C GLU A 151 18.63 16.14 2.61
N THR A 152 17.34 16.10 2.91
CA THR A 152 16.74 16.47 4.19
C THR A 152 15.80 15.35 4.63
N VAL A 153 15.74 15.08 5.92
CA VAL A 153 14.81 14.07 6.45
C VAL A 153 13.38 14.60 6.35
N VAL A 154 12.51 13.82 5.70
CA VAL A 154 11.07 14.05 5.63
C VAL A 154 10.32 12.92 6.32
N THR A 155 9.13 13.21 6.85
CA THR A 155 8.30 12.21 7.53
C THR A 155 6.82 12.47 7.29
N CYS A 156 6.02 11.41 7.21
CA CYS A 156 4.56 11.45 7.24
C CYS A 156 3.99 11.18 8.65
N ASP A 157 4.82 10.83 9.62
CA ASP A 157 4.44 10.62 11.02
C ASP A 157 5.49 11.25 11.96
N PRO A 158 5.36 12.55 12.27
CA PRO A 158 6.29 13.25 13.15
C PRO A 158 6.36 12.69 14.57
N ALA A 159 5.34 11.95 15.03
CA ALA A 159 5.33 11.34 16.35
C ALA A 159 6.23 10.10 16.43
N ASN A 160 6.52 9.46 15.29
CA ASN A 160 7.35 8.25 15.19
C ASN A 160 8.60 8.46 14.31
N LEU A 161 9.18 9.66 14.40
CA LEU A 161 10.28 10.15 13.58
C LEU A 161 11.47 9.18 13.41
N PRO A 162 11.91 8.41 14.43
CA PRO A 162 13.00 7.44 14.26
C PRO A 162 12.72 6.33 13.26
N VAL A 163 11.44 5.99 13.02
CA VAL A 163 11.03 4.90 12.13
C VAL A 163 10.37 5.43 10.84
N SER A 164 9.82 6.65 10.88
CA SER A 164 9.11 7.29 9.77
C SER A 164 9.90 8.41 9.06
N GLY A 165 11.16 8.63 9.46
CA GLY A 165 12.05 9.64 8.89
C GLY A 165 12.83 9.09 7.70
N PHE A 166 12.68 9.72 6.54
CA PHE A 166 13.28 9.28 5.27
C PHE A 166 14.05 10.43 4.60
N PRO A 167 15.31 10.23 4.19
CA PRO A 167 16.06 11.23 3.44
C PRO A 167 15.48 11.49 2.05
N ALA A 168 15.27 12.76 1.71
CA ALA A 168 14.80 13.17 0.39
C ALA A 168 15.51 14.44 -0.06
N ARG A 169 15.73 14.57 -1.37
CA ARG A 169 15.97 15.89 -1.96
C ARG A 169 14.65 16.62 -2.09
N ILE A 170 14.62 17.91 -1.76
CA ILE A 170 13.41 18.71 -1.88
C ILE A 170 13.42 19.43 -3.23
N ASP A 171 12.54 19.03 -4.15
CA ASP A 171 12.30 19.82 -5.37
C ASP A 171 11.39 21.00 -5.03
N THR A 172 11.94 22.21 -5.13
CA THR A 172 11.22 23.46 -4.93
C THR A 172 11.10 24.19 -6.27
N ARG A 173 9.86 24.45 -6.70
CA ARG A 173 9.56 25.25 -7.89
C ARG A 173 8.76 26.48 -7.48
N PRO A 174 9.06 27.68 -8.00
CA PRO A 174 8.29 28.87 -7.69
C PRO A 174 6.79 28.67 -7.93
N GLY A 175 5.98 29.00 -6.92
CA GLY A 175 4.51 28.87 -6.98
C GLY A 175 3.97 27.45 -6.86
N ARG A 176 4.80 26.44 -6.55
CA ARG A 176 4.35 25.06 -6.31
C ARG A 176 4.70 24.59 -4.90
N PRO A 177 3.91 23.66 -4.32
CA PRO A 177 4.32 22.94 -3.13
C PRO A 177 5.69 22.28 -3.34
N TRP A 178 6.49 22.21 -2.29
CA TRP A 178 7.71 21.42 -2.31
C TRP A 178 7.37 19.93 -2.41
N VAL A 179 8.25 19.16 -3.05
CA VAL A 179 8.01 17.73 -3.27
C VAL A 179 9.27 16.93 -2.94
N PRO A 180 9.15 15.88 -2.10
CA PRO A 180 10.26 15.00 -1.82
C PRO A 180 10.58 14.14 -3.05
N VAL A 181 11.87 14.07 -3.35
CA VAL A 181 12.45 13.22 -4.39
C VAL A 181 13.37 12.23 -3.69
N PHE A 182 12.99 10.95 -3.73
CA PHE A 182 13.66 9.86 -3.03
C PHE A 182 14.55 9.07 -3.98
N ARG A 183 15.77 8.75 -3.56
CA ARG A 183 16.60 7.73 -4.22
C ARG A 183 15.92 6.34 -4.11
N PRO A 184 16.18 5.40 -5.02
CA PRO A 184 15.48 4.12 -5.09
C PRO A 184 15.35 3.37 -3.76
N GLU A 185 16.45 3.27 -3.03
CA GLU A 185 16.51 2.56 -1.75
C GLU A 185 15.68 3.25 -0.66
N ILE A 186 15.50 4.59 -0.73
CA ILE A 186 14.63 5.29 0.22
C ILE A 186 13.17 5.20 -0.21
N ALA A 187 12.89 5.25 -1.52
CA ALA A 187 11.54 5.02 -2.02
C ALA A 187 11.02 3.61 -1.65
N GLU A 188 11.88 2.59 -1.70
CA GLU A 188 11.58 1.24 -1.18
C GLU A 188 11.25 1.28 0.32
N ALA A 189 12.06 1.97 1.14
CA ALA A 189 11.81 2.07 2.58
C ALA A 189 10.49 2.79 2.89
N VAL A 190 10.18 3.87 2.18
CA VAL A 190 8.91 4.60 2.28
C VAL A 190 7.73 3.69 1.92
N ALA A 191 7.81 2.96 0.80
CA ALA A 191 6.74 2.05 0.37
C ALA A 191 6.52 0.93 1.39
N VAL A 192 7.60 0.35 1.92
CA VAL A 192 7.53 -0.70 2.95
C VAL A 192 6.93 -0.17 4.25
N TRP A 193 7.33 1.02 4.69
CA TRP A 193 6.76 1.65 5.89
C TRP A 193 5.25 1.89 5.72
N CYS A 194 4.83 2.42 4.56
CA CYS A 194 3.41 2.61 4.25
C CYS A 194 2.64 1.29 4.25
N ALA A 195 3.17 0.26 3.59
CA ALA A 195 2.52 -1.06 3.55
C ALA A 195 2.37 -1.67 4.95
N ALA A 196 3.41 -1.61 5.78
CA ALA A 196 3.37 -2.16 7.14
C ALA A 196 2.37 -1.42 8.05
N ASN A 197 2.27 -0.10 7.91
CA ASN A 197 1.29 0.68 8.67
C ASN A 197 -0.13 0.52 8.12
N HIS A 198 -0.30 0.39 6.79
CA HIS A 198 -1.59 0.08 6.16
C HIS A 198 -2.15 -1.27 6.64
N ASP A 199 -1.29 -2.27 6.82
CA ASP A 199 -1.72 -3.57 7.36
C ASP A 199 -2.32 -3.45 8.77
N THR A 200 -1.90 -2.44 9.55
CA THR A 200 -2.37 -2.21 10.93
C THR A 200 -3.54 -1.23 10.98
N PHE A 201 -3.45 -0.13 10.21
CA PHE A 201 -4.43 0.95 10.14
C PHE A 201 -4.74 1.28 8.66
N PRO A 202 -5.53 0.45 7.97
CA PRO A 202 -5.72 0.53 6.53
C PRO A 202 -6.43 1.79 6.05
N ASP A 203 -7.19 2.44 6.94
CA ASP A 203 -7.90 3.68 6.64
C ASP A 203 -7.06 4.93 6.92
N GLU A 204 -5.91 4.80 7.60
CA GLU A 204 -5.04 5.92 7.99
C GLU A 204 -3.76 6.01 7.14
N HIS A 205 -3.34 4.91 6.52
CA HIS A 205 -2.11 4.87 5.71
C HIS A 205 -2.37 4.43 4.27
N PRO A 206 -1.63 5.01 3.30
CA PRO A 206 -1.74 4.61 1.91
C PRO A 206 -1.27 3.17 1.71
N GLN A 207 -1.90 2.46 0.77
CA GLN A 207 -1.43 1.15 0.35
C GLN A 207 -0.48 1.31 -0.83
N VAL A 208 0.76 0.86 -0.66
CA VAL A 208 1.87 1.18 -1.56
C VAL A 208 2.73 -0.07 -1.80
N TYR A 209 3.18 -0.26 -3.04
CA TYR A 209 4.09 -1.36 -3.39
C TYR A 209 4.88 -1.04 -4.65
N PHE A 210 5.95 -1.81 -4.91
CA PHE A 210 6.67 -1.78 -6.18
C PHE A 210 6.14 -2.85 -7.14
N ASP A 211 5.97 -2.45 -8.39
CA ASP A 211 5.75 -3.32 -9.55
C ASP A 211 6.89 -3.08 -10.54
N GLY A 212 7.87 -3.99 -10.54
CA GLY A 212 9.16 -3.75 -11.18
C GLY A 212 9.87 -2.53 -10.58
N ASP A 213 10.17 -1.55 -11.42
CA ASP A 213 10.75 -0.26 -11.04
C ASP A 213 9.69 0.83 -10.78
N THR A 214 8.41 0.49 -10.81
CA THR A 214 7.33 1.47 -10.68
C THR A 214 6.76 1.42 -9.27
N LEU A 215 6.72 2.56 -8.59
CA LEU A 215 6.03 2.68 -7.31
C LEU A 215 4.52 2.83 -7.59
N VAL A 216 3.72 1.93 -7.03
CA VAL A 216 2.26 1.92 -7.18
C VAL A 216 1.61 2.36 -5.88
N HIS A 217 0.70 3.33 -5.99
CA HIS A 217 -0.05 3.87 -4.85
C HIS A 217 -1.57 3.69 -5.06
N VAL A 218 -2.17 2.94 -4.14
CA VAL A 218 -3.61 2.69 -4.09
C VAL A 218 -4.23 3.65 -3.08
N HIS A 219 -4.85 4.72 -3.60
CA HIS A 219 -5.59 5.72 -2.86
C HIS A 219 -6.81 5.11 -2.17
N GLN A 220 -6.84 5.20 -0.85
CA GLN A 220 -7.95 4.71 -0.02
C GLN A 220 -9.25 5.49 -0.28
N HIS A 221 -9.15 6.81 -0.48
CA HIS A 221 -10.31 7.68 -0.66
C HIS A 221 -10.85 7.74 -2.10
N TRP A 222 -10.03 7.38 -3.11
CA TRP A 222 -10.47 7.36 -4.52
C TRP A 222 -10.84 5.98 -5.05
N ARG A 223 -10.51 4.89 -4.35
CA ARG A 223 -10.76 3.53 -4.85
C ARG A 223 -12.24 3.20 -5.12
N SER A 224 -13.17 3.94 -4.51
CA SER A 224 -14.62 3.83 -4.77
C SER A 224 -15.08 4.52 -6.06
N LEU A 225 -14.25 5.37 -6.68
CA LEU A 225 -14.63 6.12 -7.87
C LEU A 225 -14.58 5.23 -9.12
N ASP A 226 -15.61 5.34 -9.96
CA ASP A 226 -15.61 4.76 -11.30
C ASP A 226 -14.41 5.28 -12.10
N GLY A 227 -13.74 4.37 -12.80
CA GLY A 227 -12.58 4.66 -13.64
C GLY A 227 -11.26 4.87 -12.87
N TYR A 228 -11.29 4.92 -11.54
CA TYR A 228 -10.04 5.03 -10.78
C TYR A 228 -9.16 3.79 -10.98
N LEU A 229 -7.87 4.01 -11.17
CA LEU A 229 -6.84 2.99 -11.17
C LEU A 229 -5.66 3.49 -10.29
N PRO A 230 -4.93 2.59 -9.63
CA PRO A 230 -3.76 2.95 -8.82
C PRO A 230 -2.79 3.85 -9.59
N TRP A 231 -2.28 4.86 -8.91
CA TRP A 231 -1.25 5.73 -9.48
C TRP A 231 0.04 4.96 -9.65
N ARG A 232 0.71 5.21 -10.78
CA ARG A 232 1.98 4.61 -11.15
C ARG A 232 3.03 5.72 -11.21
N ILE A 233 3.92 5.73 -10.23
CA ILE A 233 4.99 6.69 -10.08
C ILE A 233 6.25 6.05 -10.66
N HIS A 234 6.60 6.46 -11.87
CA HIS A 234 7.82 6.03 -12.53
C HIS A 234 9.02 6.80 -11.99
N PRO A 235 10.21 6.17 -11.94
CA PRO A 235 11.43 6.89 -11.61
C PRO A 235 11.71 7.96 -12.68
N ASP A 236 12.33 9.05 -12.25
CA ASP A 236 12.88 10.06 -13.15
C ASP A 236 14.12 9.50 -13.91
N PRO A 237 14.68 10.24 -14.88
CA PRO A 237 15.85 9.77 -15.65
C PRO A 237 17.09 9.41 -14.80
N ASP A 238 17.17 9.91 -13.57
CA ASP A 238 18.25 9.61 -12.63
C ASP A 238 17.91 8.43 -11.71
N GLY A 239 16.75 7.79 -11.90
CA GLY A 239 16.26 6.68 -11.10
C GLY A 239 15.49 7.09 -9.84
N ASN A 240 15.26 8.38 -9.60
CA ASN A 240 14.65 8.86 -8.35
C ASN A 240 13.13 8.94 -8.44
N TYR A 241 12.48 8.78 -7.30
CA TYR A 241 11.02 8.78 -7.18
C TYR A 241 10.55 10.10 -6.64
N ARG A 242 9.84 10.83 -7.48
CA ARG A 242 9.13 12.05 -7.07
C ARG A 242 7.76 11.64 -6.54
N ILE A 243 7.58 11.71 -5.22
CA ILE A 243 6.28 11.44 -4.58
C ILE A 243 5.63 12.80 -4.32
N ASP A 244 4.83 13.24 -5.28
CA ASP A 244 4.07 14.48 -5.16
C ASP A 244 3.13 14.40 -3.94
N ARG A 245 2.98 15.53 -3.26
CA ARG A 245 2.04 15.65 -2.14
C ARG A 245 0.62 15.58 -2.70
N ASP A 246 -0.04 14.44 -2.52
CA ASP A 246 -1.49 14.34 -2.57
C ASP A 246 -2.09 14.41 -1.15
N GLU A 247 -3.38 14.14 -1.01
CA GLU A 247 -4.09 14.18 0.27
C GLU A 247 -3.67 13.04 1.23
N GLU A 248 -3.07 11.94 0.73
CA GLU A 248 -2.63 10.79 1.53
C GLU A 248 -1.13 10.85 1.87
N TRP A 249 -0.31 11.47 1.03
CA TRP A 249 1.13 11.65 1.24
C TRP A 249 1.45 13.02 1.84
N ALA A 250 1.16 13.21 3.13
CA ALA A 250 1.45 14.46 3.83
C ALA A 250 2.85 14.49 4.47
N PHE A 251 3.90 14.53 3.64
CA PHE A 251 5.27 14.68 4.13
C PHE A 251 5.52 16.05 4.79
N GLN A 252 6.34 16.03 5.84
CA GLN A 252 6.84 17.20 6.56
C GLN A 252 8.36 17.13 6.59
N ALA A 253 9.03 18.23 6.26
CA ALA A 253 10.46 18.34 6.47
C ALA A 253 10.74 18.46 7.98
N VAL A 254 11.66 17.65 8.47
CA VAL A 254 12.11 17.72 9.85
C VAL A 254 13.16 18.81 9.92
N SER A 255 12.78 19.98 10.45
CA SER A 255 13.78 20.98 10.80
C SER A 255 14.65 20.39 11.89
N GLU A 256 15.94 20.17 11.61
CA GLU A 256 16.93 20.06 12.67
C GLU A 256 16.73 21.27 13.57
N LYS A 257 16.27 21.05 14.81
CA LYS A 257 16.48 22.06 15.84
C LYS A 257 18.00 22.20 15.89
N SER A 258 18.51 23.29 15.32
CA SER A 258 19.88 23.71 15.53
C SER A 258 20.14 23.57 17.02
N GLU A 259 21.10 22.72 17.40
CA GLU A 259 21.57 22.65 18.77
C GLU A 259 21.80 24.09 19.21
N GLY A 260 20.98 24.54 20.16
CA GLY A 260 20.96 25.93 20.57
C GLY A 260 22.37 26.28 21.00
N ALA A 261 23.01 27.16 20.24
CA ALA A 261 24.21 27.85 20.66
C ALA A 261 23.92 28.40 22.06
N VAL A 262 24.61 27.84 23.05
CA VAL A 262 24.70 28.43 24.38
C VAL A 262 25.33 29.80 24.17
N HIS A 263 24.48 30.83 24.03
CA HIS A 263 24.93 32.19 24.22
C HIS A 263 25.06 32.38 25.74
N PRO A 264 26.29 32.56 26.27
CA PRO A 264 26.43 32.99 27.66
C PRO A 264 25.73 34.34 27.79
N ALA A 265 24.89 34.47 28.80
CA ALA A 265 24.22 35.72 29.14
C ALA A 265 25.28 36.82 29.27
N ALA A 266 25.30 37.73 28.29
CA ALA A 266 26.07 38.95 28.39
C ALA A 266 25.49 39.77 29.54
N THR A 267 26.29 39.87 30.59
CA THR A 267 26.14 40.76 31.72
C THR A 267 25.89 42.20 31.27
N THR A 268 24.82 42.81 31.75
CA THR A 268 24.69 44.27 31.81
C THR A 268 25.00 44.74 33.24
N PRO A 269 25.94 45.67 33.46
CA PRO A 269 26.28 46.18 34.77
C PRO A 269 25.41 47.39 35.18
N GLU A 270 25.27 47.55 36.50
CA GLU A 270 24.90 48.77 37.28
C GLU A 270 23.52 49.39 37.02
N GLY A 271 22.69 49.77 38.00
CA GLY A 271 22.96 50.22 39.37
C GLY A 271 22.31 51.60 39.53
N GLY A 272 21.30 51.78 40.42
CA GLY A 272 20.81 53.14 40.72
C GLY A 272 19.42 53.32 41.35
N ARG A 273 19.29 52.97 42.63
CA ARG A 273 18.54 53.66 43.72
C ARG A 273 17.12 54.29 43.51
N ARG A 274 16.18 53.70 44.28
CA ARG A 274 15.27 54.27 45.33
C ARG A 274 14.42 55.53 45.04
N ALA A 275 13.11 55.39 45.29
CA ALA A 275 12.41 56.08 46.39
C ALA A 275 11.11 55.35 46.80
N ARG A 276 10.83 55.40 48.11
CA ARG A 276 9.69 54.83 48.87
C ARG A 276 8.68 55.94 49.19
N SER A 277 7.38 55.64 49.16
CA SER A 277 6.31 56.11 50.07
C SER A 277 4.98 55.52 49.58
N GLY A 278 4.23 54.69 50.32
CA GLY A 278 3.27 55.07 51.39
C GLY A 278 1.99 55.68 50.75
N SER A 279 0.73 55.36 51.06
CA SER A 279 0.05 54.60 52.12
C SER A 279 -1.43 54.41 51.69
N SER A 280 -2.06 53.32 52.17
CA SER A 280 -3.48 53.09 52.49
C SER A 280 -4.61 54.04 52.00
N ALA A 281 -5.64 53.44 51.39
CA ALA A 281 -7.02 53.41 51.88
C ALA A 281 -7.74 52.19 51.27
#